data_AF-A0A7W0RMV3-F1
#
_entry.id   AF-A0A7W0RMV3-F1
#
_cell.length_a   1.000
_cell.length_b   1.000
_cell.length_c   1.000
_cell.angle_alpha   90.00
_cell.angle_beta   90.00
_cell.angle_gamma   90.00
#
_symmetry.space_group_name_H-M   'P 1'
#
loop_
_entity.id
_entity.type
_entity.pdbx_description
1 polymer ?
#
loop_
_entity_poly.entity_id
_entity_poly.type
_entity_poly.pdbx_seq_one_letter_code
_entity_poly.pdbx_strand_id
1 'polypeptide(L)'
;LTARADRYGVQWQEYLDAFQSLWDSPPRPVQWEVAFGNAPDEVGDENRERLPVVVFGVEDDVVRVRGRIDRIDVGAVGGKAVYTVIDYKLSRSPRTFNIDDVESGRALQLVLYAFAARRLGFLEADLFQFGFWSLTGDGFVCGLKQRTKAQKPLDPETAVSLERTLDRVLPRLVESIRNGQFPIVTGDPSETYNADHAAVARMASFRSVAEVLDKRLPVATASIPVGSEA
;
A
#
# COMPACT_ATOMS: atom_id res chain seq x y z
N LEU A 1 7.14 -27.32 -11.63
CA LEU A 1 6.33 -26.17 -12.09
C LEU A 1 4.84 -26.45 -11.93
N THR A 2 4.34 -27.62 -12.34
CA THR A 2 2.92 -28.05 -12.24
C THR A 2 2.29 -27.83 -10.86
N ALA A 3 2.89 -28.35 -9.77
CA ALA A 3 2.33 -28.22 -8.42
C ALA A 3 2.16 -26.77 -7.91
N ARG A 4 2.93 -25.80 -8.42
CA ARG A 4 2.75 -24.38 -8.08
C ARG A 4 1.64 -23.75 -8.93
N ALA A 5 1.55 -24.12 -10.21
CA ALA A 5 0.47 -23.68 -11.08
C ALA A 5 -0.90 -24.23 -10.61
N ASP A 6 -0.95 -25.49 -10.21
CA ASP A 6 -2.16 -26.12 -9.67
C ASP A 6 -2.62 -25.42 -8.38
N ARG A 7 -1.68 -25.13 -7.48
CA ARG A 7 -1.96 -24.38 -6.24
C ARG A 7 -2.50 -22.98 -6.55
N TYR A 8 -1.88 -22.28 -7.50
CA TYR A 8 -2.36 -20.96 -7.92
C TYR A 8 -3.79 -21.04 -8.46
N GLY A 9 -4.10 -22.06 -9.27
CA GLY A 9 -5.46 -22.29 -9.79
C GLY A 9 -6.50 -22.49 -8.68
N VAL A 10 -6.17 -23.27 -7.65
CA VAL A 10 -7.04 -23.45 -6.47
C VAL A 10 -7.23 -22.13 -5.72
N GLN A 11 -6.14 -21.41 -5.42
CA GLN A 11 -6.20 -20.11 -4.74
C GLN A 11 -6.99 -19.06 -5.53
N TRP A 12 -6.86 -19.09 -6.86
CA TRP A 12 -7.64 -18.26 -7.76
C TRP A 12 -9.12 -18.56 -7.67
N GLN A 13 -9.50 -19.84 -7.67
CA GLN A 13 -10.89 -20.23 -7.49
C GLN A 13 -11.42 -19.80 -6.11
N GLU A 14 -10.65 -19.99 -5.04
CA GLU A 14 -11.03 -19.56 -3.68
C GLU A 14 -11.24 -18.03 -3.59
N TYR A 15 -10.40 -17.23 -4.27
CA TYR A 15 -10.59 -15.79 -4.37
C TYR A 15 -11.89 -15.43 -5.11
N LEU A 16 -12.20 -16.08 -6.23
CA LEU A 16 -13.45 -15.86 -6.96
C LEU A 16 -14.66 -16.24 -6.10
N ASP A 17 -14.58 -17.39 -5.43
CA ASP A 17 -15.64 -17.96 -4.59
C ASP A 17 -15.94 -17.07 -3.37
N ALA A 18 -14.92 -16.42 -2.79
CA ALA A 18 -15.07 -15.51 -1.65
C ALA A 18 -16.02 -14.33 -1.92
N PHE A 19 -16.20 -13.96 -3.19
CA PHE A 19 -17.06 -12.86 -3.63
C PHE A 19 -18.13 -13.31 -4.65
N GLN A 20 -18.33 -14.62 -4.83
CA GLN A 20 -19.16 -15.17 -5.92
C GLN A 20 -20.56 -14.58 -5.98
N SER A 21 -21.18 -14.35 -4.83
CA SER A 21 -22.54 -13.80 -4.74
C SER A 21 -22.65 -12.33 -5.17
N LEU A 22 -21.53 -11.64 -5.37
CA LEU A 22 -21.47 -10.24 -5.78
C LEU A 22 -21.20 -10.07 -7.27
N TRP A 23 -20.56 -11.04 -7.92
CA TRP A 23 -20.12 -10.90 -9.31
C TRP A 23 -21.28 -11.03 -10.29
N ASP A 24 -21.47 -10.00 -11.12
CA ASP A 24 -22.15 -10.16 -12.41
C ASP A 24 -21.18 -10.77 -13.42
N SER A 25 -19.91 -10.35 -13.35
CA SER A 25 -18.81 -10.92 -14.13
C SER A 25 -17.59 -11.08 -13.21
N PRO A 26 -17.06 -12.31 -13.05
CA PRO A 26 -15.90 -12.55 -12.20
C PRO A 26 -14.70 -11.74 -12.68
N PRO A 27 -13.87 -11.19 -11.76
CA PRO A 27 -12.70 -10.43 -12.13
C PRO A 27 -11.71 -11.31 -12.90
N ARG A 28 -11.06 -10.71 -13.90
CA ARG A 28 -9.91 -11.31 -14.61
C ARG A 28 -8.72 -10.37 -14.56
N PRO A 29 -7.49 -10.89 -14.54
CA PRO A 29 -6.30 -10.08 -14.76
C PRO A 29 -6.39 -9.31 -16.09
N VAL A 30 -6.17 -8.01 -16.04
CA VAL A 30 -6.14 -7.16 -17.25
C VAL A 30 -4.82 -6.42 -17.42
N GLN A 31 -4.11 -6.15 -16.34
CA GLN A 31 -2.86 -5.41 -16.36
C GLN A 31 -1.86 -6.01 -15.37
N TRP A 32 -0.58 -5.97 -15.73
CA TRP A 32 0.54 -6.45 -14.92
C TRP A 32 1.70 -5.47 -14.99
N GLU A 33 2.43 -5.29 -13.90
CA GLU A 33 3.66 -4.51 -13.83
C GLU A 33 3.52 -3.10 -14.43
N VAL A 34 2.41 -2.42 -14.13
CA VAL A 34 2.04 -1.13 -14.72
C VAL A 34 2.92 -0.03 -14.14
N ALA A 35 3.94 0.38 -14.90
CA ALA A 35 4.82 1.49 -14.57
C ALA A 35 4.16 2.85 -14.81
N PHE A 36 4.42 3.81 -13.92
CA PHE A 36 3.97 5.20 -14.05
C PHE A 36 5.00 6.19 -13.53
N GLY A 37 4.96 7.43 -14.04
CA GLY A 37 5.84 8.51 -13.58
C GLY A 37 7.32 8.34 -13.94
N ASN A 38 7.60 7.80 -15.13
CA ASN A 38 8.97 7.47 -15.57
C ASN A 38 9.69 6.56 -14.56
N ALA A 39 9.01 5.49 -14.12
CA ALA A 39 9.68 4.40 -13.42
C ALA A 39 10.75 3.79 -14.34
N PRO A 40 11.85 3.25 -13.78
CA PRO A 40 12.87 2.57 -14.56
C PRO A 40 12.27 1.44 -15.41
N ASP A 41 12.71 1.35 -16.66
CA ASP A 41 12.27 0.28 -17.57
C ASP A 41 12.79 -1.07 -17.05
N GLU A 42 11.93 -2.08 -17.08
CA GLU A 42 12.25 -3.47 -16.79
C GLU A 42 12.16 -4.32 -18.07
N VAL A 43 12.70 -5.54 -18.02
CA VAL A 43 12.64 -6.47 -19.15
C VAL A 43 11.16 -6.74 -19.49
N GLY A 44 10.77 -6.51 -20.75
CA GLY A 44 9.38 -6.61 -21.20
C GLY A 44 8.58 -5.30 -21.24
N ASP A 45 9.22 -4.16 -20.95
CA ASP A 45 8.60 -2.83 -21.07
C ASP A 45 8.77 -2.20 -22.47
N GLU A 46 9.42 -2.86 -23.44
CA GLU A 46 9.93 -2.22 -24.66
C GLU A 46 8.84 -1.56 -25.54
N ASN A 47 7.58 -1.98 -25.38
CA ASN A 47 6.43 -1.46 -26.14
C ASN A 47 5.29 -0.97 -25.24
N ARG A 48 5.54 -0.72 -23.95
CA ARG A 48 4.49 -0.26 -23.03
C ARG A 48 4.31 1.26 -23.09
N GLU A 49 3.07 1.69 -22.96
CA GLU A 49 2.73 3.11 -22.83
C GLU A 49 3.36 3.70 -21.56
N ARG A 50 4.01 4.86 -21.68
CA ARG A 50 4.55 5.58 -20.52
C ARG A 50 3.44 6.36 -19.84
N LEU A 51 2.93 5.83 -18.73
CA LEU A 51 1.92 6.50 -17.93
C LEU A 51 2.51 7.71 -17.17
N PRO A 52 1.74 8.80 -17.02
CA PRO A 52 2.21 10.02 -16.37
C PRO A 52 2.51 9.80 -14.89
N VAL A 53 3.13 10.80 -14.27
CA VAL A 53 3.32 10.83 -12.81
C VAL A 53 1.98 11.03 -12.11
N VAL A 54 1.76 10.37 -10.98
CA VAL A 54 0.56 10.61 -10.16
C VAL A 54 0.87 11.69 -9.16
N VAL A 55 -0.04 12.65 -9.01
CA VAL A 55 0.06 13.74 -8.04
C VAL A 55 -0.85 13.44 -6.85
N PHE A 56 -0.33 13.61 -5.64
CA PHE A 56 -1.08 13.59 -4.38
C PHE A 56 -0.86 14.90 -3.63
N GLY A 57 -1.88 15.36 -2.91
CA GLY A 57 -1.84 16.67 -2.23
C GLY A 57 -3.00 17.56 -2.60
N VAL A 58 -3.02 18.75 -2.00
CA VAL A 58 -4.07 19.76 -2.21
C VAL A 58 -3.41 21.10 -2.53
N GLU A 59 -3.95 21.81 -3.52
CA GLU A 59 -3.43 23.12 -3.97
C GLU A 59 -1.94 23.07 -4.32
N ASP A 60 -1.11 23.87 -3.65
CA ASP A 60 0.33 23.97 -3.90
C ASP A 60 1.16 22.94 -3.09
N ASP A 61 0.56 22.29 -2.09
CA ASP A 61 1.22 21.26 -1.28
C ASP A 61 1.05 19.87 -1.90
N VAL A 62 1.75 19.67 -3.02
CA VAL A 62 1.65 18.46 -3.83
C VAL A 62 2.96 17.69 -3.96
N VAL A 63 2.82 16.37 -4.07
CA VAL A 63 3.92 15.44 -4.31
C VAL A 63 3.66 14.62 -5.55
N ARG A 64 4.73 14.45 -6.33
CA ARG A 64 4.77 13.66 -7.55
C ARG A 64 5.28 12.27 -7.23
N VAL A 65 4.47 11.26 -7.47
CA VAL A 65 4.77 9.86 -7.20
C VAL A 65 4.91 9.09 -8.51
N ARG A 66 5.97 8.28 -8.57
CA ARG A 66 6.20 7.25 -9.58
C ARG A 66 6.19 5.88 -8.93
N GLY A 67 5.92 4.83 -9.71
CA GLY A 67 5.88 3.47 -9.19
C GLY A 67 5.54 2.44 -10.25
N ARG A 68 5.30 1.20 -9.80
CA ARG A 68 4.91 0.07 -10.62
C ARG A 68 3.84 -0.73 -9.88
N ILE A 69 2.68 -0.93 -10.50
CA ILE A 69 1.57 -1.69 -9.93
C ILE A 69 1.68 -3.14 -10.42
N ASP A 70 1.89 -4.10 -9.52
CA ASP A 70 2.11 -5.51 -9.86
C ASP A 70 0.98 -6.09 -10.72
N ARG A 71 -0.29 -5.92 -10.31
CA ARG A 71 -1.45 -6.49 -11.00
C ARG A 71 -2.75 -5.73 -10.76
N ILE A 72 -3.55 -5.63 -11.81
CA ILE A 72 -4.92 -5.12 -11.75
C ILE A 72 -5.87 -6.15 -12.39
N ASP A 73 -6.89 -6.51 -11.63
CA ASP A 73 -7.99 -7.35 -12.10
C ASP A 73 -9.24 -6.49 -12.33
N VAL A 74 -10.04 -6.80 -13.34
CA VAL A 74 -11.31 -6.12 -13.63
C VAL A 74 -12.44 -7.12 -13.77
N GLY A 75 -13.56 -6.85 -13.12
CA GLY A 75 -14.81 -7.61 -13.17
C GLY A 75 -16.03 -6.68 -13.20
N ALA A 76 -17.20 -7.19 -12.86
CA ALA A 76 -18.43 -6.40 -12.76
C ALA A 76 -19.29 -6.78 -11.56
N VAL A 77 -19.84 -5.77 -10.89
CA VAL A 77 -20.76 -5.88 -9.73
C VAL A 77 -21.86 -4.83 -9.86
N GLY A 78 -23.13 -5.24 -9.73
CA GLY A 78 -24.27 -4.33 -9.83
C GLY A 78 -24.35 -3.58 -11.17
N GLY A 79 -23.98 -4.22 -12.27
CA GLY A 79 -23.96 -3.65 -13.63
C GLY A 79 -22.82 -2.67 -13.90
N LYS A 80 -21.87 -2.51 -12.98
CA LYS A 80 -20.73 -1.59 -13.11
C LYS A 80 -19.41 -2.35 -13.17
N ALA A 81 -18.49 -1.86 -14.01
CA ALA A 81 -17.12 -2.35 -14.02
C ALA A 81 -16.41 -1.96 -12.73
N VAL A 82 -15.69 -2.91 -12.13
CA VAL A 82 -14.93 -2.69 -10.89
C VAL A 82 -13.55 -3.31 -10.99
N TYR A 83 -12.57 -2.75 -10.29
CA TYR A 83 -11.18 -3.22 -10.32
C TYR A 83 -10.60 -3.56 -8.94
N THR A 84 -9.69 -4.52 -8.91
CA THR A 84 -8.91 -4.90 -7.72
C THR A 84 -7.42 -4.72 -8.00
N VAL A 85 -6.70 -4.05 -7.10
CA VAL A 85 -5.23 -3.99 -7.15
C VAL A 85 -4.62 -5.08 -6.28
N ILE A 86 -3.68 -5.82 -6.84
CA ILE A 86 -3.03 -6.96 -6.19
C ILE A 86 -1.52 -6.75 -6.20
N ASP A 87 -0.89 -6.89 -5.03
CA ASP A 87 0.57 -6.86 -4.84
C ASP A 87 1.08 -8.26 -4.47
N TYR A 88 2.10 -8.77 -5.18
CA TYR A 88 2.64 -10.10 -4.92
C TYR A 88 3.61 -10.08 -3.74
N LYS A 89 3.39 -11.00 -2.80
CA LYS A 89 4.29 -11.19 -1.64
C LYS A 89 4.81 -12.61 -1.57
N LEU A 90 6.10 -12.73 -1.23
CA LEU A 90 6.74 -14.01 -0.93
C LEU A 90 6.46 -14.50 0.49
N SER A 91 6.01 -13.62 1.39
CA SER A 91 5.66 -13.99 2.76
C SER A 91 4.42 -14.87 2.79
N ARG A 92 4.46 -15.98 3.55
CA ARG A 92 3.33 -16.91 3.69
C ARG A 92 2.06 -16.19 4.18
N SER A 93 2.19 -15.30 5.15
CA SER A 93 1.08 -14.51 5.71
C SER A 93 1.40 -13.02 5.62
N PRO A 94 1.03 -12.35 4.51
CA PRO A 94 1.23 -10.91 4.35
C PRO A 94 0.58 -10.12 5.50
N ARG A 95 1.29 -9.12 6.04
CA ARG A 95 0.78 -8.26 7.11
C ARG A 95 -0.33 -7.37 6.56
N THR A 96 -1.56 -7.57 7.04
CA THR A 96 -2.68 -6.66 6.80
C THR A 96 -2.54 -5.41 7.67
N PHE A 97 -3.15 -4.32 7.23
CA PHE A 97 -3.03 -3.00 7.87
C PHE A 97 -4.40 -2.43 8.26
N ASN A 98 -4.42 -1.45 9.15
CA ASN A 98 -5.62 -0.65 9.46
C ASN A 98 -5.47 0.79 8.93
N ILE A 99 -6.49 1.63 9.14
CA ILE A 99 -6.44 3.04 8.71
C ILE A 99 -5.29 3.78 9.40
N ASP A 100 -5.06 3.54 10.70
CA ASP A 100 -3.98 4.18 11.46
C ASP A 100 -2.58 3.89 10.88
N ASP A 101 -2.37 2.70 10.29
CA ASP A 101 -1.15 2.35 9.59
C ASP A 101 -0.96 3.17 8.31
N VAL A 102 -2.05 3.57 7.64
CA VAL A 102 -2.01 4.49 6.49
C VAL A 102 -1.75 5.93 6.98
N GLU A 103 -2.44 6.37 8.04
CA GLU A 103 -2.29 7.72 8.61
C GLU A 103 -0.88 8.00 9.16
N SER A 104 -0.24 6.95 9.67
CA SER A 104 1.15 6.99 10.14
C SER A 104 2.18 6.80 9.03
N GLY A 105 1.75 6.47 7.81
CA GLY A 105 2.65 6.21 6.68
C GLY A 105 3.32 4.83 6.67
N ARG A 106 2.93 3.91 7.56
CA ARG A 106 3.47 2.55 7.63
C ARG A 106 2.93 1.62 6.54
N ALA A 107 1.74 1.90 6.01
CA ALA A 107 1.07 1.07 5.01
C ALA A 107 0.56 1.89 3.82
N LEU A 108 1.48 2.39 2.99
CA LEU A 108 1.13 3.27 1.86
C LEU A 108 1.00 2.53 0.53
N GLN A 109 1.83 1.50 0.28
CA GLN A 109 2.01 0.92 -1.06
C GLN A 109 0.71 0.48 -1.74
N LEU A 110 -0.09 -0.41 -1.11
CA LEU A 110 -1.33 -0.90 -1.70
C LEU A 110 -2.36 0.20 -1.92
N VAL A 111 -2.52 1.09 -0.94
CA VAL A 111 -3.48 2.20 -0.99
C VAL A 111 -3.08 3.16 -2.11
N LEU A 112 -1.80 3.50 -2.19
CA LEU A 112 -1.23 4.36 -3.22
C LEU A 112 -1.46 3.78 -4.61
N TYR A 113 -1.20 2.48 -4.82
CA TYR A 113 -1.41 1.83 -6.11
C TYR A 113 -2.89 1.77 -6.51
N ALA A 114 -3.79 1.49 -5.57
CA ALA A 114 -5.23 1.50 -5.81
C ALA A 114 -5.71 2.86 -6.33
N PHE A 115 -5.25 3.97 -5.73
CA PHE A 115 -5.64 5.31 -6.17
C PHE A 115 -4.81 5.84 -7.34
N ALA A 116 -3.57 5.37 -7.53
CA ALA A 116 -2.79 5.66 -8.72
C ALA A 116 -3.47 5.09 -9.98
N ALA A 117 -3.92 3.83 -9.94
CA ALA A 117 -4.68 3.23 -11.04
C ALA A 117 -5.91 4.08 -11.42
N ARG A 118 -6.63 4.58 -10.41
CA ARG A 118 -7.79 5.47 -10.61
C ARG A 118 -7.41 6.80 -11.23
N ARG A 119 -6.38 7.48 -10.68
CA ARG A 119 -5.94 8.82 -11.10
C ARG A 119 -5.30 8.83 -12.48
N LEU A 120 -4.69 7.72 -12.88
CA LEU A 120 -4.11 7.57 -14.22
C LEU A 120 -5.18 7.41 -15.30
N GLY A 121 -6.43 7.06 -14.93
CA GLY A 121 -7.58 7.12 -15.82
C GLY A 121 -7.56 6.13 -17.00
N PHE A 122 -6.66 5.14 -17.00
CA PHE A 122 -6.62 4.11 -18.05
C PHE A 122 -7.64 2.98 -17.83
N LEU A 123 -8.41 3.02 -16.74
CA LEU A 123 -9.49 2.07 -16.43
C LEU A 123 -10.79 2.83 -16.16
N GLU A 124 -11.83 2.48 -16.91
CA GLU A 124 -13.21 2.92 -16.65
C GLU A 124 -13.90 1.96 -15.65
N ALA A 125 -13.39 1.90 -14.42
CA ALA A 125 -13.90 0.99 -13.39
C ALA A 125 -13.79 1.60 -11.98
N ASP A 126 -14.71 1.24 -11.08
CA ASP A 126 -14.68 1.65 -9.68
C ASP A 126 -13.78 0.73 -8.84
N LEU A 127 -13.14 1.28 -7.79
CA LEU A 127 -12.31 0.47 -6.89
C LEU A 127 -13.17 -0.53 -6.11
N PHE A 128 -12.97 -1.82 -6.35
CA PHE A 128 -13.62 -2.90 -5.61
C PHE A 128 -12.90 -3.23 -4.31
N GLN A 129 -11.58 -3.47 -4.41
CA GLN A 129 -10.75 -3.90 -3.30
C GLN A 129 -9.26 -3.74 -3.64
N PHE A 130 -8.38 -3.88 -2.65
CA PHE A 130 -6.96 -4.10 -2.86
C PHE A 130 -6.43 -5.15 -1.88
N GLY A 131 -5.38 -5.88 -2.27
CA GLY A 131 -4.85 -6.94 -1.43
C GLY A 131 -3.50 -7.48 -1.85
N PHE A 132 -2.99 -8.38 -1.03
CA PHE A 132 -1.75 -9.09 -1.31
C PHE A 132 -2.07 -10.46 -1.89
N TRP A 133 -1.22 -10.94 -2.79
CA TRP A 133 -1.22 -12.34 -3.20
C TRP A 133 0.02 -13.05 -2.65
N SER A 134 -0.19 -13.98 -1.71
CA SER A 134 0.87 -14.77 -1.12
C SER A 134 1.27 -15.93 -2.04
N LEU A 135 2.47 -15.87 -2.61
CA LEU A 135 3.01 -16.92 -3.49
C LEU A 135 3.42 -18.19 -2.72
N THR A 136 3.60 -18.10 -1.40
CA THR A 136 4.02 -19.23 -0.55
C THR A 136 2.96 -19.66 0.47
N GLY A 137 1.90 -18.88 0.63
CA GLY A 137 0.77 -19.13 1.54
C GLY A 137 -0.54 -19.39 0.82
N ASP A 138 -1.61 -18.78 1.31
CA ASP A 138 -3.00 -19.14 0.98
C ASP A 138 -3.63 -18.24 -0.12
N GLY A 139 -2.80 -17.62 -0.97
CA GLY A 139 -3.29 -16.79 -2.08
C GLY A 139 -3.70 -15.38 -1.66
N PHE A 140 -4.89 -14.93 -2.04
CA PHE A 140 -5.35 -13.55 -1.88
C PHE A 140 -5.74 -13.21 -0.43
N VAL A 141 -5.20 -12.08 0.05
CA VAL A 141 -5.48 -11.52 1.38
C VAL A 141 -5.83 -10.04 1.21
N CYS A 142 -7.03 -9.65 1.66
CA CYS A 142 -7.44 -8.24 1.70
C CYS A 142 -6.41 -7.40 2.47
N GLY A 143 -5.96 -6.29 1.89
CA GLY A 143 -4.92 -5.45 2.49
C GLY A 143 -5.40 -4.79 3.78
N LEU A 144 -6.60 -4.21 3.75
CA LEU A 144 -7.23 -3.58 4.90
C LEU A 144 -7.90 -4.63 5.81
N LYS A 145 -7.55 -4.62 7.10
CA LYS A 145 -8.11 -5.50 8.13
C LYS A 145 -9.64 -5.42 8.15
N GLN A 146 -10.26 -6.58 7.98
CA GLN A 146 -11.71 -6.75 8.06
C GLN A 146 -12.13 -7.20 9.46
N ARG A 147 -13.27 -6.70 9.95
CA ARG A 147 -13.85 -7.13 11.24
C ARG A 147 -14.38 -8.56 11.19
N THR A 148 -14.77 -9.02 10.00
CA THR A 148 -15.30 -10.36 9.76
C THR A 148 -14.25 -11.24 9.11
N LYS A 149 -14.34 -12.56 9.34
CA LYS A 149 -13.50 -13.53 8.60
C LYS A 149 -13.83 -13.59 7.11
N ALA A 150 -15.08 -13.30 6.75
CA ALA A 150 -15.50 -13.20 5.36
C ALA A 150 -14.87 -11.95 4.72
N GLN A 151 -14.28 -12.13 3.53
CA GLN A 151 -13.76 -11.05 2.71
C GLN A 151 -14.94 -10.22 2.18
N LYS A 152 -14.77 -8.90 2.13
CA LYS A 152 -15.80 -7.96 1.69
C LYS A 152 -15.20 -6.95 0.72
N PRO A 153 -16.00 -6.38 -0.19
CA PRO A 153 -15.58 -5.23 -0.97
C PRO A 153 -15.15 -4.09 -0.04
N LEU A 154 -14.29 -3.21 -0.56
CA LEU A 154 -13.96 -1.98 0.12
C LEU A 154 -15.20 -1.09 0.18
N ASP A 155 -15.53 -0.63 1.38
CA ASP A 155 -16.61 0.32 1.58
C ASP A 155 -16.28 1.67 0.89
N PRO A 156 -17.22 2.27 0.12
CA PRO A 156 -16.96 3.51 -0.62
C PRO A 156 -16.55 4.70 0.26
N GLU A 157 -17.13 4.85 1.46
CA GLU A 157 -16.75 5.93 2.38
C GLU A 157 -15.31 5.75 2.87
N THR A 158 -14.94 4.49 3.15
CA THR A 158 -13.57 4.11 3.50
C THR A 158 -12.60 4.39 2.35
N ALA A 159 -12.98 4.09 1.10
CA ALA A 159 -12.15 4.41 -0.06
C ALA A 159 -11.89 5.92 -0.17
N VAL A 160 -12.95 6.74 -0.05
CA VAL A 160 -12.83 8.20 -0.07
C VAL A 160 -11.95 8.70 1.09
N SER A 161 -12.07 8.13 2.28
CA SER A 161 -11.26 8.47 3.45
C SER A 161 -9.78 8.13 3.25
N LEU A 162 -9.48 6.94 2.72
CA LEU A 162 -8.11 6.50 2.43
C LEU A 162 -7.43 7.39 1.40
N GLU A 163 -8.15 7.78 0.35
CA GLU A 163 -7.59 8.69 -0.66
C GLU A 163 -7.25 10.06 -0.07
N ARG A 164 -8.19 10.68 0.67
CA ARG A 164 -7.92 11.95 1.38
C ARG A 164 -6.77 11.81 2.36
N THR A 165 -6.62 10.65 2.98
CA THR A 165 -5.49 10.35 3.86
C THR A 165 -4.18 10.37 3.08
N LEU A 166 -4.12 9.81 1.87
CA LEU A 166 -2.91 9.89 1.02
C LEU A 166 -2.58 11.33 0.64
N ASP A 167 -3.58 12.12 0.25
CA ASP A 167 -3.37 13.53 -0.11
C ASP A 167 -2.83 14.37 1.05
N ARG A 168 -3.10 13.97 2.30
CA ARG A 168 -2.54 14.61 3.50
C ARG A 168 -1.19 14.03 3.92
N VAL A 169 -1.05 12.72 3.91
CA VAL A 169 0.11 12.03 4.51
C VAL A 169 1.34 12.13 3.61
N LEU A 170 1.18 12.00 2.29
CA LEU A 170 2.32 11.98 1.38
C LEU A 170 3.07 13.33 1.34
N PRO A 171 2.40 14.50 1.20
CA PRO A 171 3.08 15.79 1.30
C PRO A 171 3.80 16.00 2.63
N ARG A 172 3.14 15.70 3.76
CA ARG A 172 3.74 15.79 5.10
C ARG A 172 5.01 14.95 5.24
N LEU A 173 5.01 13.71 4.74
CA LEU A 173 6.19 12.84 4.78
C LEU A 173 7.33 13.39 3.93
N VAL A 174 7.02 13.90 2.72
CA VAL A 174 8.02 14.49 1.83
C VAL A 174 8.57 15.79 2.38
N GLU A 175 7.74 16.63 2.99
CA GLU A 175 8.16 17.84 3.69
C GLU A 175 9.12 17.50 4.84
N SER A 176 8.79 16.50 5.65
CA SER A 176 9.66 16.02 6.73
C SER A 176 11.04 15.60 6.20
N ILE A 177 11.07 14.86 5.09
CA ILE A 177 12.32 14.46 4.41
C ILE A 177 13.10 15.69 3.92
N ARG A 178 12.43 16.66 3.27
CA ARG A 178 13.06 17.90 2.78
C ARG A 178 13.65 18.74 3.90
N ASN A 179 13.01 18.73 5.07
CA ASN A 179 13.47 19.41 6.28
C ASN A 179 14.53 18.60 7.07
N GLY A 180 15.01 17.47 6.52
CA GLY A 180 16.04 16.66 7.15
C GLY A 180 15.58 15.91 8.40
N GLN A 181 14.27 15.70 8.56
CA GLN A 181 13.70 15.01 9.72
C GLN A 181 13.73 13.49 9.52
N PHE A 182 14.74 12.84 10.11
CA PHE A 182 14.89 11.38 10.15
C PHE A 182 14.88 10.87 11.59
N PRO A 183 13.75 11.00 12.31
CA PRO A 183 13.69 10.62 13.71
C PRO A 183 13.86 9.10 13.87
N ILE A 184 14.62 8.69 14.87
CA ILE A 184 14.65 7.29 15.30
C ILE A 184 13.36 7.05 16.09
N VAL A 185 12.34 6.58 15.40
CA VAL A 185 11.04 6.25 16.00
C VAL A 185 10.94 4.73 16.12
N THR A 186 10.64 4.25 17.31
CA THR A 186 10.31 2.84 17.54
C THR A 186 8.83 2.75 17.80
N GLY A 187 8.05 2.24 16.83
CA GLY A 187 6.63 1.98 17.03
C GLY A 187 6.45 0.78 17.97
N ASP A 188 6.87 -0.39 17.50
CA ASP A 188 6.92 -1.62 18.29
C ASP A 188 8.36 -1.89 18.78
N PRO A 189 8.59 -2.28 20.05
CA PRO A 189 9.91 -2.67 20.53
C PRO A 189 10.60 -3.77 19.70
N SER A 190 9.82 -4.60 19.02
CA SER A 190 10.25 -5.69 18.13
C SER A 190 10.57 -5.25 16.70
N GLU A 191 10.15 -4.06 16.28
CA GLU A 191 10.55 -3.49 14.99
C GLU A 191 12.01 -3.05 15.08
N THR A 192 12.87 -3.79 14.37
CA THR A 192 14.29 -3.50 14.25
C THR A 192 14.60 -3.07 12.82
N TYR A 193 15.53 -2.12 12.70
CA TYR A 193 16.19 -1.90 11.43
C TYR A 193 16.85 -3.20 10.95
N ASN A 194 16.95 -3.38 9.63
CA ASN A 194 17.78 -4.45 9.09
C ASN A 194 19.24 -4.29 9.56
N ALA A 195 20.04 -5.34 9.41
CA ALA A 195 21.41 -5.38 9.94
C ALA A 195 22.26 -4.15 9.53
N ASP A 196 22.09 -3.69 8.30
CA ASP A 196 22.86 -2.58 7.74
C ASP A 196 22.55 -1.24 8.43
N HIS A 197 21.29 -1.00 8.76
CA HIS A 197 20.87 0.28 9.37
C HIS A 197 20.84 0.20 10.90
N ALA A 198 20.77 -1.00 11.50
CA ALA A 198 20.77 -1.18 12.95
C ALA A 198 22.06 -0.67 13.62
N ALA A 199 23.21 -0.89 12.98
CA ALA A 199 24.51 -0.43 13.48
C ALA A 199 24.62 1.10 13.47
N VAL A 200 24.08 1.75 12.44
CA VAL A 200 24.07 3.21 12.30
C VAL A 200 23.06 3.85 13.24
N ALA A 201 21.88 3.26 13.37
CA ALA A 201 20.81 3.78 14.22
C ALA A 201 21.18 3.75 15.72
N ARG A 202 22.13 2.90 16.15
CA ARG A 202 22.59 2.78 17.56
C ARG A 202 21.44 2.72 18.58
N MET A 203 20.35 2.03 18.23
CA MET A 203 19.10 2.06 19.01
C MET A 203 19.29 1.63 20.47
N ALA A 204 20.13 0.62 20.73
CA ALA A 204 20.40 0.15 22.09
C ALA A 204 21.06 1.24 22.95
N SER A 205 22.04 1.96 22.39
CA SER A 205 22.70 3.09 23.05
C SER A 205 21.78 4.29 23.22
N PHE A 206 20.87 4.53 22.28
CA PHE A 206 19.88 5.59 22.40
C PHE A 206 18.84 5.27 23.49
N ARG A 207 18.30 4.05 23.52
CA ARG A 207 17.33 3.61 24.53
C ARG A 207 17.91 3.68 25.93
N SER A 208 19.16 3.24 26.14
CA SER A 208 19.79 3.29 27.45
C SER A 208 20.02 4.73 27.95
N VAL A 209 20.42 5.65 27.07
CA VAL A 209 20.56 7.06 27.42
C VAL A 209 19.20 7.72 27.67
N ALA A 210 18.19 7.39 26.87
CA ALA A 210 16.83 7.91 27.02
C ALA A 210 16.21 7.49 28.36
N GLU A 211 16.37 6.21 28.74
CA GLU A 211 15.93 5.66 30.04
C GLU A 211 16.63 6.33 31.23
N VAL A 212 17.95 6.52 31.15
CA VAL A 212 18.74 7.20 32.19
C VAL A 212 18.34 8.67 32.36
N LEU A 213 17.91 9.33 31.28
CA LEU A 213 17.54 10.74 31.28
C LEU A 213 16.04 11.01 31.49
N ASP A 214 15.23 9.98 31.76
CA ASP A 214 13.74 10.03 31.75
C ASP A 214 13.18 10.71 30.49
N LYS A 215 13.89 10.58 29.37
CA LYS A 215 13.47 11.13 28.08
C LYS A 215 12.65 10.07 27.36
N ARG A 216 11.37 10.37 27.13
CA ARG A 216 10.53 9.50 26.31
C ARG A 216 10.90 9.66 24.85
N LEU A 217 11.14 8.53 24.17
CA LEU A 217 11.18 8.50 22.72
C LEU A 217 9.88 9.12 22.19
N PRO A 218 9.94 9.99 21.18
CA PRO A 218 8.72 10.42 20.51
C PRO A 218 8.01 9.17 20.00
N VAL A 219 6.86 8.86 20.58
CA VAL A 219 5.95 7.86 20.02
C VAL A 219 5.57 8.37 18.64
N ALA A 220 5.46 7.46 17.66
CA ALA A 220 4.86 7.73 16.35
C ALA A 220 3.39 8.16 16.49
N THR A 221 3.16 9.30 17.13
CA THR A 221 1.90 10.03 17.07
C THR A 221 1.95 10.80 15.77
N ALA A 222 0.81 10.92 15.09
CA ALA A 222 0.67 11.54 13.78
C ALA A 222 1.01 13.05 13.73
N SER A 223 1.77 13.54 14.70
CA SER A 223 2.15 14.92 14.92
C SER A 223 3.67 14.95 15.16
N ILE A 224 4.42 15.05 14.05
CA ILE A 224 5.73 15.69 14.10
C ILE A 224 5.44 17.16 14.45
N PRO A 225 6.11 17.74 15.47
CA PRO A 225 5.83 19.11 15.88
C PRO A 225 6.13 20.06 14.71
N VAL A 226 5.12 20.86 14.36
CA VAL A 226 5.31 22.05 13.52
C VAL A 226 6.30 22.94 14.29
N GLY A 227 7.48 23.14 13.74
CA GLY A 227 8.49 23.99 14.36
C GLY A 227 7.91 25.39 14.56
N SER A 228 8.01 25.90 15.78
CA SER A 228 7.77 27.31 16.07
C SER A 228 8.80 28.14 15.31
N GLU A 229 8.33 29.09 14.51
CA GLU A 229 9.14 30.13 13.90
C GLU A 229 10.02 30.84 14.94
N ALA A 230 11.29 31.06 14.57
CA ALA A 230 12.20 32.00 15.20
C ALA A 230 12.75 32.93 14.12
#